data_AF-A0ABD3EAR8-F1
#
_entry.id   AF-A0ABD3EAR8-F1
#
_cell.length_a   1.000
_cell.length_b   1.000
_cell.length_c   1.000
_cell.angle_alpha   90.00
_cell.angle_beta   90.00
_cell.angle_gamma   90.00
#
_symmetry.space_group_name_H-M   'P 1'
#
loop_
_entity.id
_entity.type
_entity.pdbx_description
1 polymer ?
#
loop_
_entity_poly.entity_id
_entity_poly.type
_entity_poly.pdbx_seq_one_letter_code
_entity_poly.pdbx_strand_id
1 'polypeptide(L)'
;MEENNMERYLHQAVELSSDVDSIIDRFSEKLSNLENLLSCFLAEEHVIVANDFESDEISEELIEKALTFDLLSAMLSFELREVDDLMGRFQDRIVDALRKISCENSSELLKIQRRLDGSEELLKQSRDRVLEMKIELDQLCRTSFRA
;
A
#
# COMPACT_ATOMS: atom_id res chain seq x y z
N MET A 1 22.45 12.24 36.09
CA MET A 1 22.43 12.80 34.72
C MET A 1 21.97 11.76 33.69
N GLU A 2 22.00 10.46 34.01
CA GLU A 2 21.56 9.36 33.12
C GLU A 2 20.03 9.15 33.09
N GLU A 3 19.34 9.37 34.21
CA GLU A 3 17.88 9.16 34.34
C GLU A 3 17.05 10.07 33.40
N ASN A 4 17.50 11.32 33.22
CA ASN A 4 16.89 12.30 32.32
C ASN A 4 17.07 11.94 30.82
N ASN A 5 18.06 11.10 30.50
CA ASN A 5 18.33 10.68 29.12
C ASN A 5 17.43 9.49 28.74
N MET A 6 17.24 8.54 29.67
CA MET A 6 16.38 7.37 29.47
C MET A 6 14.90 7.76 29.32
N GLU A 7 14.40 8.72 30.11
CA GLU A 7 13.04 9.25 29.93
C GLU A 7 12.84 9.91 28.55
N ARG A 8 13.85 10.62 28.05
CA ARG A 8 13.83 11.18 26.69
C ARG A 8 13.79 10.10 25.61
N TYR A 9 14.60 9.05 25.75
CA TYR A 9 14.60 7.93 24.80
C TYR A 9 13.27 7.18 24.80
N LEU A 10 12.70 6.94 25.98
CA LEU A 10 11.37 6.34 26.12
C LEU A 10 10.29 7.20 25.45
N HIS A 11 10.29 8.52 25.70
CA HIS A 11 9.34 9.43 25.06
C HIS A 11 9.45 9.37 23.53
N GLN A 12 10.66 9.45 22.98
CA GLN A 12 10.89 9.38 21.53
C GLN A 12 10.46 8.03 20.95
N ALA A 13 10.71 6.93 21.65
CA ALA A 13 10.33 5.59 21.21
C ALA A 13 8.79 5.41 21.21
N VAL A 14 8.10 5.95 22.21
CA VAL A 14 6.62 5.94 22.28
C VAL A 14 6.02 6.77 21.16
N GLU A 15 6.53 8.00 20.95
CA GLU A 15 6.06 8.90 19.89
C GLU A 15 6.27 8.26 18.51
N LEU A 16 7.44 7.69 18.26
CA LEU A 16 7.74 7.01 17.01
C LEU A 16 6.86 5.77 16.78
N SER A 17 6.59 4.98 17.83
CA SER A 17 5.68 3.85 17.73
C SER A 17 4.24 4.30 17.43
N SER A 18 3.78 5.40 18.02
CA SER A 18 2.46 5.97 17.72
C SER A 18 2.37 6.50 16.29
N ASP A 19 3.42 7.17 15.81
CA ASP A 19 3.54 7.62 14.42
C ASP A 19 3.41 6.44 13.46
N VAL A 20 4.16 5.37 13.73
CA VAL A 20 4.16 4.15 12.91
C VAL A 20 2.77 3.53 12.86
N ASP A 21 2.09 3.39 14.01
CA ASP A 21 0.75 2.82 14.08
C ASP A 21 -0.26 3.64 13.27
N SER A 22 -0.31 4.97 13.48
CA SER A 22 -1.23 5.85 12.76
C SER A 22 -1.02 5.81 11.24
N ILE A 23 0.22 5.65 10.83
CA ILE A 23 0.60 5.59 9.42
C ILE A 23 0.19 4.26 8.82
N ILE A 24 0.41 3.14 9.53
CA ILE A 24 -0.03 1.80 9.09
C ILE A 24 -1.55 1.76 8.93
N ASP A 25 -2.30 2.38 9.84
CA ASP A 25 -3.76 2.47 9.73
C ASP A 25 -4.17 3.22 8.46
N ARG A 26 -3.55 4.39 8.21
CA ARG A 26 -3.82 5.18 7.00
C ARG A 26 -3.45 4.40 5.73
N PHE A 27 -2.36 3.63 5.76
CA PHE A 27 -1.99 2.78 4.61
C PHE A 27 -2.98 1.66 4.41
N SER A 28 -3.39 0.99 5.48
CA SER A 28 -4.33 -0.12 5.41
C SER A 28 -5.66 0.33 4.80
N GLU A 29 -6.15 1.51 5.18
CA GLU A 29 -7.33 2.13 4.58
C GLU A 29 -7.12 2.45 3.09
N LYS A 30 -6.02 3.15 2.75
CA LYS A 30 -5.70 3.48 1.35
C LYS A 30 -5.57 2.21 0.48
N LEU A 31 -4.93 1.17 1.00
CA LEU A 31 -4.73 -0.10 0.32
C LEU A 31 -6.05 -0.81 0.05
N SER A 32 -6.93 -0.89 1.06
CA SER A 32 -8.28 -1.45 0.92
C SER A 32 -9.11 -0.69 -0.13
N ASN A 33 -8.99 0.64 -0.17
CA ASN A 33 -9.67 1.46 -1.17
C ASN A 33 -9.15 1.16 -2.60
N LEU A 34 -7.84 0.96 -2.76
CA LEU A 34 -7.25 0.60 -4.06
C LEU A 34 -7.66 -0.81 -4.50
N GLU A 35 -7.69 -1.78 -3.58
CA GLU A 35 -8.17 -3.14 -3.87
C GLU A 35 -9.63 -3.16 -4.30
N ASN A 36 -10.49 -2.39 -3.62
CA ASN A 36 -11.90 -2.24 -4.00
C ASN A 36 -12.04 -1.61 -5.38
N LEU A 37 -11.27 -0.56 -5.67
CA LEU A 37 -11.28 0.11 -6.97
C LEU A 37 -10.84 -0.85 -8.09
N LEU A 38 -9.76 -1.60 -7.87
CA LEU A 38 -9.28 -2.61 -8.82
C LEU A 38 -10.31 -3.72 -9.04
N SER A 39 -10.97 -4.18 -7.97
CA SER A 39 -12.02 -5.21 -8.05
C SER A 39 -13.23 -4.74 -8.85
N CYS A 40 -13.69 -3.51 -8.63
CA CYS A 40 -14.76 -2.91 -9.44
C CYS A 40 -14.36 -2.82 -10.91
N PHE A 41 -13.10 -2.46 -11.17
CA PHE A 41 -12.57 -2.30 -12.51
C PHE A 41 -12.45 -3.62 -13.27
N LEU A 42 -11.99 -4.69 -12.60
CA LEU A 42 -11.98 -6.06 -13.14
C LEU A 42 -13.40 -6.55 -13.49
N ALA A 43 -14.39 -6.25 -12.64
CA ALA A 43 -15.78 -6.59 -12.92
C ALA A 43 -16.34 -5.88 -14.15
N GLU A 44 -15.92 -4.63 -14.40
CA GLU A 44 -16.37 -3.82 -15.53
C GLU A 44 -15.68 -4.21 -16.85
N GLU A 45 -14.39 -4.57 -16.85
CA GLU A 45 -13.68 -5.10 -18.04
C GLU A 45 -14.38 -6.35 -18.59
N HIS A 46 -14.79 -7.28 -17.72
CA HIS A 46 -15.52 -8.48 -18.13
C HIS A 46 -16.83 -8.17 -18.87
N VAL A 47 -17.49 -7.06 -18.55
CA VAL A 47 -18.72 -6.62 -19.22
C VAL A 47 -18.40 -6.00 -20.59
N ILE A 48 -17.31 -5.24 -20.70
CA ILE A 48 -16.87 -4.62 -21.96
C ILE A 48 -16.46 -5.70 -22.97
N VAL A 49 -15.58 -6.62 -22.57
CA VAL A 49 -15.10 -7.71 -23.43
C VAL A 49 -16.24 -8.63 -23.90
N ALA A 50 -17.28 -8.83 -23.07
CA ALA A 50 -18.42 -9.69 -23.44
C ALA A 50 -19.36 -9.07 -24.48
N ASN A 51 -19.51 -7.74 -24.50
CA ASN A 51 -20.44 -7.04 -25.40
C ASN A 51 -19.83 -6.66 -26.76
N ASP A 52 -18.51 -6.52 -26.85
CA ASP A 52 -17.83 -5.98 -28.04
C ASP A 52 -17.64 -6.99 -29.19
N PHE A 53 -17.70 -8.30 -28.91
CA PHE A 53 -17.59 -9.32 -29.97
C PHE A 53 -18.81 -9.43 -30.89
N GLU A 54 -19.88 -8.66 -30.65
CA GLU A 54 -21.11 -8.71 -31.45
C GLU A 54 -21.14 -7.67 -32.60
N SER A 55 -20.22 -6.71 -32.68
CA SER A 55 -20.26 -5.59 -33.64
C SER A 55 -18.87 -5.15 -34.13
N ASP A 56 -18.65 -5.18 -35.46
CA ASP A 56 -17.40 -4.77 -36.13
C ASP A 56 -17.19 -3.24 -36.22
N GLU A 57 -18.10 -2.41 -35.70
CA GLU A 57 -17.98 -0.94 -35.73
C GLU A 57 -17.49 -0.34 -34.40
N ILE A 58 -16.41 0.44 -34.46
CA ILE A 58 -15.91 1.24 -33.34
C ILE A 58 -16.92 2.36 -33.04
N SER A 59 -17.59 2.27 -31.88
CA SER A 59 -18.52 3.28 -31.42
C SER A 59 -17.84 4.38 -30.59
N GLU A 60 -18.46 5.55 -30.49
CA GLU A 60 -18.01 6.63 -29.59
C GLU A 60 -17.96 6.16 -28.12
N GLU A 61 -18.92 5.32 -27.73
CA GLU A 61 -18.99 4.70 -26.40
C GLU A 61 -17.77 3.80 -26.13
N LEU A 62 -17.32 3.04 -27.13
CA LEU A 62 -16.12 2.20 -27.01
C LEU A 62 -14.86 3.05 -26.81
N ILE A 63 -14.73 4.16 -27.54
CA ILE A 63 -13.60 5.08 -27.39
C ILE A 63 -13.60 5.71 -26.00
N GLU A 64 -14.76 6.15 -25.50
CA GLU A 64 -14.88 6.72 -24.15
C GLU A 64 -14.53 5.69 -23.06
N LYS A 65 -14.97 4.44 -23.22
CA LYS A 65 -14.62 3.33 -22.32
C LYS A 65 -13.12 3.03 -22.32
N ALA A 66 -12.48 2.97 -23.48
CA ALA A 66 -11.04 2.75 -23.60
C ALA A 66 -10.22 3.87 -22.94
N LEU A 67 -10.60 5.14 -23.17
CA LEU A 67 -9.94 6.29 -22.53
C LEU A 67 -10.14 6.31 -21.02
N THR A 68 -11.34 5.96 -20.56
CA THR A 68 -11.64 5.84 -19.13
C THR A 68 -10.80 4.73 -18.50
N PHE A 69 -10.70 3.58 -19.18
CA PHE A 69 -9.86 2.46 -18.77
C PHE A 69 -8.39 2.87 -18.64
N ASP A 70 -7.83 3.54 -19.66
CA ASP A 70 -6.44 3.99 -19.67
C ASP A 70 -6.16 4.97 -18.52
N LEU A 71 -7.08 5.93 -18.29
CA LEU A 71 -6.95 6.90 -17.21
C LEU A 71 -6.97 6.24 -15.84
N LEU A 72 -7.93 5.34 -15.59
CA LEU A 72 -8.05 4.63 -14.31
C LEU A 72 -6.85 3.73 -14.04
N SER A 73 -6.37 3.03 -15.07
CA SER A 73 -5.18 2.17 -14.97
C SER A 73 -3.91 2.99 -14.65
N ALA A 74 -3.76 4.16 -15.26
CA ALA A 74 -2.66 5.07 -14.98
C ALA A 74 -2.75 5.63 -13.55
N MET A 75 -3.94 6.01 -13.08
CA MET A 75 -4.17 6.47 -11.71
C MET A 75 -3.85 5.38 -10.69
N LEU A 76 -4.37 4.16 -10.86
CA LEU A 76 -4.08 3.02 -10.00
C LEU A 76 -2.57 2.71 -9.96
N SER A 77 -1.91 2.70 -11.12
CA SER A 77 -0.46 2.48 -11.20
C SER A 77 0.34 3.53 -10.44
N PHE A 78 -0.07 4.80 -10.52
CA PHE A 78 0.55 5.89 -9.78
C PHE A 78 0.35 5.74 -8.28
N GLU A 79 -0.87 5.46 -7.84
CA GLU A 79 -1.22 5.29 -6.42
C GLU A 79 -0.49 4.10 -5.80
N LEU A 80 -0.43 2.96 -6.50
CA LEU A 80 0.32 1.77 -6.04
C LEU A 80 1.82 2.04 -5.92
N ARG A 81 2.39 2.85 -6.82
CA ARG A 81 3.79 3.29 -6.70
C ARG A 81 3.99 4.20 -5.49
N GLU A 82 3.11 5.16 -5.27
CA GLU A 82 3.21 6.08 -4.14
C GLU A 82 3.12 5.34 -2.80
N VAL A 83 2.19 4.38 -2.69
CA VAL A 83 2.07 3.51 -1.51
C VAL A 83 3.36 2.73 -1.29
N ASP A 84 3.91 2.09 -2.33
CA ASP A 84 5.16 1.32 -2.24
C ASP A 84 6.36 2.18 -1.79
N ASP A 85 6.53 3.37 -2.39
CA ASP A 85 7.59 4.32 -2.02
C ASP A 85 7.47 4.78 -0.56
N LEU A 86 6.24 5.08 -0.14
CA LEU A 86 5.97 5.44 1.24
C LEU A 86 6.33 4.30 2.20
N MET A 87 5.90 3.08 1.90
CA MET A 87 6.23 1.89 2.68
C MET A 87 7.74 1.65 2.78
N GLY A 88 8.48 1.89 1.69
CA GLY A 88 9.94 1.99 1.66
C GLY A 88 10.49 2.88 2.78
N ARG A 89 10.06 4.14 2.79
CA ARG A 89 10.49 5.12 3.81
C ARG A 89 10.11 4.72 5.23
N PHE A 90 8.98 4.03 5.42
CA PHE A 90 8.54 3.58 6.74
C PHE A 90 9.34 2.41 7.28
N GLN A 91 9.70 1.46 6.41
CA GLN A 91 10.60 0.37 6.79
C GLN A 91 11.91 0.93 7.36
N ASP A 92 12.50 1.93 6.70
CA ASP A 92 13.74 2.54 7.15
C ASP A 92 13.60 3.19 8.53
N ARG A 93 12.46 3.87 8.79
CA ARG A 93 12.17 4.46 10.10
C ARG A 93 11.99 3.41 11.19
N ILE A 94 11.28 2.32 10.91
CA ILE A 94 11.06 1.22 11.87
C ILE A 94 12.39 0.53 12.20
N VAL A 95 13.22 0.24 11.20
CA VAL A 95 14.54 -0.39 11.40
C VAL A 95 15.46 0.51 12.21
N ASP A 96 15.49 1.81 11.93
CA ASP A 96 16.28 2.77 12.73
C ASP A 96 15.79 2.87 14.17
N ALA A 97 14.46 2.83 14.38
CA ALA A 97 13.84 2.79 15.71
C ALA A 97 14.25 1.55 16.51
N LEU A 98 14.07 0.37 15.92
CA LEU A 98 14.41 -0.92 16.52
C LEU A 98 15.88 -0.99 16.90
N ARG A 99 16.76 -0.49 16.03
CA ARG A 99 18.21 -0.41 16.29
C ARG A 99 18.54 0.46 17.51
N LYS A 100 17.85 1.59 17.68
CA LYS A 100 18.04 2.49 18.84
C LYS A 100 17.54 1.88 20.15
N ILE A 101 16.43 1.13 20.09
CA ILE A 101 15.76 0.55 21.26
C ILE A 101 16.45 -0.74 21.74
N SER A 102 17.06 -1.51 20.84
CA SER A 102 17.70 -2.79 21.14
C SER A 102 18.88 -2.72 22.13
N CYS A 103 19.37 -1.53 22.47
CA CYS A 103 20.54 -1.35 23.35
C CYS A 103 20.21 -1.31 24.85
N GLU A 104 18.92 -1.23 25.22
CA GLU A 104 18.49 -0.91 26.58
C GLU A 104 17.43 -1.90 27.10
N ASN A 105 17.72 -2.55 28.24
CA ASN A 105 16.86 -3.58 28.84
C ASN A 105 15.82 -2.98 29.80
N SER A 106 14.92 -2.13 29.29
CA SER A 106 13.75 -1.66 30.05
C SER A 106 12.48 -2.42 29.64
N SER A 107 11.62 -2.76 30.61
CA SER A 107 10.32 -3.41 30.37
C SER A 107 9.44 -2.60 29.41
N GLU A 108 9.50 -1.27 29.47
CA GLU A 108 8.76 -0.37 28.58
C GLU A 108 9.33 -0.39 27.16
N LEU A 109 10.66 -0.39 27.02
CA LEU A 109 11.33 -0.51 25.71
C LEU A 109 11.05 -1.85 25.04
N LEU A 110 11.00 -2.95 25.80
CA LEU A 110 10.61 -4.27 25.30
C LEU A 110 9.15 -4.34 24.81
N LYS A 111 8.25 -3.53 25.38
CA LYS A 111 6.87 -3.42 24.86
C LYS A 111 6.85 -2.65 23.54
N ILE A 112 7.60 -1.55 23.45
CA ILE A 112 7.69 -0.74 22.23
C ILE A 112 8.34 -1.54 21.10
N GLN A 113 9.42 -2.27 21.39
CA GLN A 113 10.08 -3.15 20.44
C GLN A 113 9.11 -4.18 19.85
N ARG A 114 8.36 -4.90 20.69
CA ARG A 114 7.36 -5.87 20.22
C ARG A 114 6.26 -5.24 19.37
N ARG A 115 5.87 -3.99 19.65
CA ARG A 115 4.91 -3.25 18.81
C ARG A 115 5.52 -2.97 17.44
N LEU A 116 6.73 -2.42 17.40
CA LEU A 116 7.45 -2.12 16.17
C LEU A 116 7.75 -3.36 15.33
N ASP A 117 8.05 -4.50 15.96
CA ASP A 117 8.20 -5.80 15.27
C ASP A 117 6.87 -6.21 14.60
N GLY A 118 5.74 -6.03 15.30
CA GLY A 118 4.41 -6.26 14.72
C GLY A 118 4.09 -5.31 13.57
N SER A 119 4.44 -4.03 13.70
CA SER A 119 4.32 -3.03 12.64
C SER A 119 5.17 -3.38 11.42
N GLU A 120 6.38 -3.92 11.62
CA GLU A 120 7.25 -4.40 10.54
C GLU A 120 6.61 -5.56 9.77
N GLU A 121 6.00 -6.50 10.48
CA GLU A 121 5.31 -7.64 9.86
C GLU A 121 4.08 -7.20 9.06
N LEU A 122 3.26 -6.30 9.60
CA LEU A 122 2.12 -5.72 8.88
C LEU A 122 2.56 -4.97 7.61
N LEU A 123 3.70 -4.29 7.67
CA LEU A 123 4.28 -3.59 6.52
C LEU A 123 4.73 -4.57 5.43
N LYS A 124 5.30 -5.72 5.81
CA LYS A 124 5.65 -6.80 4.85
C LYS A 124 4.40 -7.36 4.17
N GLN A 125 3.37 -7.71 4.93
CA GLN A 125 2.10 -8.22 4.40
C GLN A 125 1.44 -7.22 3.44
N SER A 126 1.49 -5.94 3.78
CA SER A 126 0.96 -4.88 2.92
C SER A 126 1.76 -4.76 1.62
N ARG A 127 3.07 -5.05 1.61
CA ARG A 127 3.88 -5.00 0.37
C ARG A 127 3.52 -6.15 -0.54
N ASP A 128 3.31 -7.33 0.02
CA ASP A 128 2.88 -8.51 -0.74
C ASP A 128 1.55 -8.21 -1.44
N ARG A 129 0.59 -7.61 -0.74
CA ARG A 129 -0.69 -7.15 -1.31
C ARG A 129 -0.52 -6.10 -2.43
N VAL A 130 0.37 -5.12 -2.25
CA VAL A 130 0.69 -4.14 -3.31
C VAL A 130 1.28 -4.82 -4.53
N LEU A 131 2.15 -5.83 -4.35
CA LEU A 131 2.72 -6.60 -5.45
C LEU A 131 1.63 -7.40 -6.19
N GLU A 132 0.72 -8.04 -5.47
CA GLU A 132 -0.43 -8.75 -6.04
C GLU A 132 -1.29 -7.81 -6.90
N MET A 133 -1.70 -6.65 -6.37
CA MET A 133 -2.45 -5.67 -7.15
C MET A 133 -1.71 -5.16 -8.39
N LYS A 134 -0.38 -4.95 -8.30
CA LYS A 134 0.42 -4.56 -9.46
C LYS A 134 0.41 -5.64 -10.54
N ILE A 135 0.44 -6.92 -10.15
CA ILE A 135 0.37 -8.05 -11.07
C ILE A 135 -1.02 -8.12 -11.70
N GLU A 136 -2.09 -8.02 -10.91
CA GLU A 136 -3.47 -8.02 -11.41
C GLU A 136 -3.73 -6.86 -12.38
N LEU A 137 -3.28 -5.65 -12.03
CA LEU A 137 -3.40 -4.48 -12.92
C LEU A 137 -2.61 -4.64 -14.22
N ASP A 138 -1.39 -5.19 -14.17
CA ASP A 138 -0.60 -5.48 -15.38
C ASP A 138 -1.27 -6.56 -16.26
N GLN A 139 -1.87 -7.59 -15.65
CA GLN A 139 -2.65 -8.59 -16.38
C GLN A 139 -3.86 -7.96 -17.07
N LEU A 140 -4.61 -7.14 -16.33
CA LEU A 140 -5.77 -6.40 -16.83
C LEU A 140 -5.42 -5.49 -18.01
N CYS A 141 -4.35 -4.70 -17.89
CA CYS A 141 -3.86 -3.86 -18.98
C CYS A 141 -3.40 -4.66 -20.21
N ARG A 142 -2.97 -5.92 -20.04
CA ARG A 142 -2.57 -6.78 -21.17
C ARG A 142 -3.77 -7.44 -21.84
N THR A 143 -4.83 -7.74 -21.09
CA THR A 143 -6.05 -8.35 -21.63
C THR A 143 -6.93 -7.34 -22.35
N SER A 144 -7.02 -6.11 -21.84
CA SER A 144 -7.83 -5.04 -22.44
C SER A 144 -7.33 -4.55 -23.81
N PHE A 145 -6.05 -4.78 -24.15
CA PHE A 145 -5.45 -4.40 -25.44
C PHE A 145 -5.38 -5.54 -26.48
N ARG A 146 -5.97 -6.71 -26.22
CA ARG A 146 -6.21 -7.73 -27.26
C ARG A 146 -7.49 -7.41 -28.01
N ALA A 147 -7.40 -6.46 -28.94
CA ALA A 147 -8.32 -6.34 -30.07
C ALA A 147 -8.00 -7.41 -31.13
#